data_AF-A0A5B2VNB2-F1
#
_entry.id   AF-A0A5B2VNB2-F1
#
_cell.length_a   1.000
_cell.length_b   1.000
_cell.length_c   1.000
_cell.angle_alpha   90.00
_cell.angle_beta   90.00
_cell.angle_gamma   90.00
#
_symmetry.space_group_name_H-M   'P 1'
#
loop_
_entity.id
_entity.type
_entity.pdbx_description
1 polymer ?
#
loop_
_entity_poly.entity_id
_entity_poly.type
_entity_poly.pdbx_seq_one_letter_code
_entity_poly.pdbx_strand_id
1 'polypeptide(L)'
;MAPVPALPDLRALPLMDSLLPGHALHLITDGASWPHLCPGEFAVIDTADRVPAVGELFVIEWSSGRREVVETYLLRRSPRADGSIPWAVAPFNRPRSLAELAEWREAGRPMVTSEGPFRPERLSEKLVGRVAGIFAPAFDPSLKRVGPEAE
;
A
#
# COMPACT_ATOMS: atom_id res chain seq x y z
N MET A 1 6.66 29.94 6.12
CA MET A 1 6.59 28.55 5.65
C MET A 1 7.44 27.74 6.61
N ALA A 2 6.84 26.90 7.45
CA ALA A 2 7.60 26.05 8.37
C ALA A 2 8.32 24.95 7.56
N PRO A 3 9.51 24.49 7.96
CA PRO A 3 10.20 23.41 7.27
C PRO A 3 9.38 22.12 7.37
N VAL A 4 9.15 21.47 6.23
CA VAL A 4 8.57 20.12 6.18
C VAL A 4 9.56 19.17 6.88
N PRO A 5 9.15 18.45 7.93
CA PRO A 5 10.06 17.55 8.63
C PRO A 5 10.59 16.50 7.65
N ALA A 6 11.89 16.21 7.67
CA ALA A 6 12.42 15.11 6.89
C ALA A 6 11.80 13.79 7.38
N LEU A 7 11.31 12.95 6.46
CA LEU A 7 10.85 11.61 6.83
C LEU A 7 12.05 10.82 7.38
N PRO A 8 11.94 10.23 8.58
CA PRO A 8 12.95 9.31 9.06
C PRO A 8 12.86 7.99 8.28
N ASP A 9 14.03 7.45 7.89
CA ASP A 9 14.25 6.19 7.16
C ASP A 9 13.75 6.16 5.70
N LEU A 10 14.11 5.08 4.97
CA LEU A 10 13.95 4.77 3.53
C LEU A 10 12.48 4.80 3.02
N ARG A 11 11.71 5.83 3.34
CA ARG A 11 10.34 6.02 2.88
C ARG A 11 10.36 6.77 1.54
N ALA A 12 9.75 6.17 0.53
CA ALA A 12 9.73 6.73 -0.83
C ALA A 12 8.65 7.81 -1.03
N LEU A 13 7.63 7.86 -0.17
CA LEU A 13 6.49 8.77 -0.32
C LEU A 13 6.82 10.18 0.17
N PRO A 14 6.48 11.24 -0.58
CA PRO A 14 6.68 12.62 -0.12
C PRO A 14 5.69 13.00 0.99
N LEU A 15 6.11 13.92 1.86
CA LEU A 15 5.20 14.62 2.77
C LEU A 15 4.46 15.74 2.03
N MET A 16 3.16 15.84 2.27
CA MET A 16 2.29 16.85 1.68
C MET A 16 1.63 17.66 2.80
N ASP A 17 1.75 18.99 2.75
CA ASP A 17 1.15 19.90 3.73
C ASP A 17 -0.28 20.34 3.35
N SER A 18 -0.71 20.01 2.13
CA SER A 18 -1.96 20.42 1.54
C SER A 18 -2.51 19.34 0.59
N LEU A 19 -3.83 19.30 0.44
CA LEU A 19 -4.50 18.43 -0.52
C LEU A 19 -4.67 19.17 -1.84
N LEU A 20 -4.15 18.59 -2.91
CA LEU A 20 -4.42 19.07 -4.27
C LEU A 20 -5.85 18.68 -4.70
N PRO A 21 -6.50 19.44 -5.59
CA PRO A 21 -7.76 19.02 -6.20
C PRO A 21 -7.67 17.62 -6.79
N GLY A 22 -8.74 16.83 -6.65
CA GLY A 22 -8.75 15.42 -7.06
C GLY A 22 -8.01 14.47 -6.12
N HIS A 23 -7.43 14.96 -5.02
CA HIS A 23 -6.84 14.10 -4.00
C HIS A 23 -7.77 13.89 -2.80
N ALA A 24 -7.63 12.75 -2.14
CA ALA A 24 -8.36 12.38 -0.94
C ALA A 24 -7.42 11.85 0.13
N LEU A 25 -7.88 11.84 1.39
CA LEU A 25 -7.16 11.22 2.50
C LEU A 25 -7.72 9.83 2.80
N HIS A 26 -6.83 8.92 3.16
CA HIS A 26 -7.18 7.62 3.72
C HIS A 26 -6.36 7.35 4.98
N LEU A 27 -7.07 7.10 6.07
CA LEU A 27 -6.46 6.75 7.35
C LEU A 27 -5.87 5.35 7.27
N ILE A 28 -4.60 5.24 7.64
CA ILE A 28 -3.90 3.96 7.75
C ILE A 28 -4.20 3.37 9.12
N THR A 29 -4.72 2.15 9.14
CA THR A 29 -5.22 1.49 10.35
C THR A 29 -4.40 0.26 10.75
N ASP A 30 -3.51 -0.22 9.87
CA ASP A 30 -2.68 -1.40 10.08
C ASP A 30 -1.25 -1.22 9.53
N GLY A 31 -0.40 -2.22 9.76
CA GLY A 31 1.01 -2.24 9.33
C GLY A 31 1.26 -2.88 7.96
N ALA A 32 0.23 -3.09 7.14
CA ALA A 32 0.35 -3.81 5.86
C ALA A 32 1.20 -3.06 4.82
N SER A 33 1.37 -1.75 5.00
CA SER A 33 2.10 -0.85 4.10
C SER A 33 3.42 -0.33 4.68
N TRP A 34 3.87 -0.90 5.80
CA TRP A 34 5.16 -0.58 6.39
C TRP A 34 6.31 -0.94 5.44
N PRO A 35 7.39 -0.12 5.32
CA PRO A 35 7.70 1.07 6.11
C PRO A 35 7.12 2.37 5.54
N HIS A 36 6.49 2.33 4.37
CA HIS A 36 6.09 3.53 3.65
C HIS A 36 4.90 4.24 4.30
N LEU A 37 4.00 3.48 4.92
CA LEU A 37 2.85 3.99 5.66
C LEU A 37 2.73 3.25 7.00
N CYS A 38 2.40 4.00 8.06
CA CYS A 38 2.22 3.49 9.41
C CYS A 38 0.79 3.74 9.92
N PRO A 39 0.28 2.90 10.84
CA PRO A 39 -0.99 3.15 11.52
C PRO A 39 -1.04 4.57 12.12
N GLY A 40 -2.18 5.24 11.95
CA GLY A 40 -2.41 6.61 12.41
C GLY A 40 -2.02 7.70 11.40
N GLU A 41 -1.23 7.37 10.37
CA GLU A 41 -0.93 8.30 9.29
C GLU A 41 -2.11 8.40 8.30
N PHE A 42 -2.16 9.50 7.55
CA PHE A 42 -3.07 9.63 6.42
C PHE A 42 -2.29 9.57 5.11
N ALA A 43 -2.60 8.58 4.28
CA ALA A 43 -2.14 8.54 2.90
C ALA A 43 -2.93 9.55 2.07
N VAL A 44 -2.23 10.33 1.26
CA VAL A 44 -2.81 11.17 0.22
C VAL A 44 -2.97 10.32 -1.04
N ILE A 45 -4.17 10.29 -1.60
CA ILE A 45 -4.53 9.49 -2.76
C ILE A 45 -4.86 10.41 -3.92
N ASP A 46 -4.23 10.24 -5.07
CA ASP A 46 -4.72 10.79 -6.34
C ASP A 46 -5.87 9.91 -6.87
N THR A 47 -7.11 10.43 -6.79
CA THR A 47 -8.31 9.66 -7.13
C THR A 47 -8.58 9.56 -8.64
N ALA A 48 -7.89 10.38 -9.45
CA ALA A 48 -7.93 10.30 -10.90
C ALA A 48 -7.00 9.21 -11.44
N ASP A 49 -5.94 8.88 -10.69
CA ASP A 49 -4.94 7.89 -11.10
C ASP A 49 -5.30 6.47 -10.65
N ARG A 50 -5.89 5.70 -11.57
CA ARG A 50 -6.36 4.32 -11.33
C ARG A 50 -5.70 3.30 -12.26
N VAL A 51 -4.58 3.67 -12.90
CA VAL A 51 -3.87 2.78 -13.80
C VAL A 51 -2.86 1.96 -12.99
N PRO A 52 -2.98 0.62 -12.92
CA PRO A 52 -2.07 -0.21 -12.14
C PRO A 52 -0.62 -0.03 -12.59
N ALA A 53 0.31 -0.01 -11.64
CA ALA A 53 1.73 0.20 -11.88
C ALA A 53 2.57 -0.67 -10.93
N VAL A 54 3.53 -1.41 -11.48
CA VAL A 54 4.29 -2.42 -10.72
C VAL A 54 5.05 -1.78 -9.56
N GLY A 55 4.83 -2.27 -8.34
CA GLY A 55 5.49 -1.79 -7.13
C GLY A 55 4.83 -0.56 -6.50
N GLU A 56 3.87 0.07 -7.19
CA GLU A 56 3.18 1.25 -6.69
C GLU A 56 2.05 0.87 -5.71
N LEU A 57 1.82 1.77 -4.76
CA LEU A 57 0.77 1.64 -3.76
C LEU A 57 -0.52 2.30 -4.24
N PHE A 58 -1.64 1.61 -4.05
CA PHE A 58 -2.98 2.12 -4.34
C PHE A 58 -3.91 1.83 -3.18
N VAL A 59 -4.97 2.62 -3.06
CA VAL A 59 -6.13 2.19 -2.27
C VAL A 59 -7.06 1.41 -3.17
N ILE A 60 -7.37 0.18 -2.75
CA ILE A 60 -8.37 -0.68 -3.38
C ILE A 60 -9.66 -0.65 -2.58
N GLU A 61 -10.81 -0.68 -3.26
CA GLU A 61 -12.11 -0.94 -2.66
C GLU A 61 -12.56 -2.37 -2.97
N TRP A 62 -12.87 -3.12 -1.92
CA TRP A 62 -13.40 -4.47 -2.01
C TRP A 62 -14.92 -4.44 -2.22
N SER A 63 -15.49 -5.56 -2.67
CA SER A 63 -16.95 -5.68 -2.84
C SER A 63 -17.73 -5.51 -1.52
N SER A 64 -17.07 -5.68 -0.37
CA SER A 64 -17.63 -5.38 0.95
C SER A 64 -17.70 -3.88 1.27
N GLY A 65 -17.16 -3.01 0.41
CA GLY A 65 -16.96 -1.59 0.68
C GLY A 65 -15.73 -1.30 1.55
N ARG A 66 -15.04 -2.32 2.06
CA ARG A 66 -13.78 -2.15 2.78
C ARG A 66 -12.72 -1.57 1.84
N ARG A 67 -11.94 -0.61 2.35
CA ARG A 67 -10.79 -0.04 1.65
C ARG A 67 -9.50 -0.36 2.39
N GLU A 68 -8.45 -0.64 1.65
CA GLU A 68 -7.10 -0.82 2.20
C GLU A 68 -6.03 -0.45 1.17
N VAL A 69 -4.82 -0.22 1.65
CA VAL A 69 -3.66 0.05 0.79
C VAL A 69 -3.03 -1.27 0.35
N VAL A 70 -2.77 -1.38 -0.95
CA VAL A 70 -2.15 -2.55 -1.58
C VAL A 70 -1.04 -2.14 -2.53
N GLU A 71 -0.03 -2.98 -2.68
CA GLU A 71 0.95 -2.92 -3.77
C GLU A 71 0.38 -3.66 -4.99
N THR A 72 0.45 -3.04 -6.17
CA THR A 72 0.09 -3.73 -7.43
C THR A 72 1.33 -4.33 -8.10
N TYR A 73 1.21 -5.53 -8.65
CA TYR A 73 2.34 -6.21 -9.32
C TYR A 73 1.85 -7.19 -10.38
N LEU A 74 2.76 -7.63 -11.25
CA LEU A 74 2.49 -8.63 -12.28
C LEU A 74 2.83 -10.04 -11.76
N LEU A 75 1.95 -11.01 -12.01
CA LEU A 75 2.28 -12.41 -11.72
C LEU A 75 3.41 -12.89 -12.64
N ARG A 76 4.39 -13.62 -12.10
CA ARG A 76 5.50 -14.16 -12.92
C ARG A 76 5.04 -15.19 -13.95
N ARG A 77 3.89 -15.82 -13.73
CA ARG A 77 3.27 -16.78 -14.64
C ARG A 77 1.79 -16.44 -14.74
N SER A 78 1.28 -16.40 -15.96
CA SER A 78 -0.15 -16.29 -16.16
C SER A 78 -0.81 -17.65 -15.90
N PRO A 79 -1.82 -17.74 -15.02
CA PRO A 79 -2.68 -18.91 -14.95
C PRO A 79 -3.70 -18.95 -16.11
N ARG A 80 -3.72 -17.95 -16.99
CA ARG A 80 -4.67 -17.88 -18.12
C ARG A 80 -4.09 -18.55 -19.36
N ALA A 81 -4.98 -19.21 -20.11
CA ALA A 81 -4.64 -19.88 -21.36
C ALA A 81 -4.22 -18.90 -22.48
N ASP A 82 -4.64 -17.65 -22.41
CA ASP A 82 -4.30 -16.60 -23.39
C ASP A 82 -2.87 -16.04 -23.24
N GLY A 83 -2.11 -16.50 -22.25
CA GLY A 83 -0.74 -16.06 -21.99
C GLY A 83 -0.60 -14.62 -21.47
N SER A 84 -1.71 -13.90 -21.27
CA SER A 84 -1.68 -12.53 -20.74
C SER A 84 -1.17 -12.54 -19.30
N ILE A 85 -0.09 -11.81 -18.99
CA ILE A 85 0.39 -11.70 -17.61
C ILE A 85 -0.59 -10.80 -16.84
N PRO A 86 -1.34 -11.35 -15.86
CA PRO A 86 -2.34 -10.58 -15.17
C PRO A 86 -1.77 -9.83 -13.97
N TRP A 87 -2.51 -8.84 -13.53
CA TRP A 87 -2.21 -8.07 -12.34
C TRP A 87 -2.65 -8.82 -11.08
N ALA A 88 -1.92 -8.59 -9.99
CA ALA A 88 -2.30 -9.01 -8.66
C ALA A 88 -2.04 -7.86 -7.68
N VAL A 89 -2.66 -7.96 -6.50
CA VAL A 89 -2.46 -7.04 -5.40
C VAL A 89 -2.11 -7.80 -4.14
N ALA A 90 -1.33 -7.19 -3.26
CA ALA A 90 -1.00 -7.75 -1.96
C ALA A 90 -0.58 -6.63 -1.01
N PRO A 91 -0.57 -6.88 0.32
CA PRO A 91 0.13 -6.01 1.27
C PRO A 91 1.57 -5.76 0.85
N PHE A 92 2.06 -4.53 0.99
CA PHE A 92 3.46 -4.21 0.66
C PHE A 92 4.42 -4.93 1.62
N ASN A 93 4.11 -4.89 2.91
CA ASN A 93 4.82 -5.60 3.96
C ASN A 93 4.46 -7.09 3.88
N ARG A 94 5.23 -7.85 3.10
CA ARG A 94 5.07 -9.28 2.90
C ARG A 94 6.42 -9.93 2.61
N PRO A 95 6.59 -11.24 2.87
CA PRO A 95 7.80 -11.97 2.50
C PRO A 95 8.03 -11.90 0.99
N ARG A 96 9.26 -11.61 0.58
CA ARG A 96 9.70 -11.56 -0.82
C ARG A 96 10.50 -12.81 -1.22
N SER A 97 10.83 -13.68 -0.27
CA SER A 97 11.53 -14.95 -0.47
C SER A 97 10.94 -16.09 0.38
N LEU A 98 11.28 -17.34 0.03
CA LEU A 98 10.88 -18.51 0.83
C LEU A 98 11.56 -18.53 2.21
N ALA A 99 12.77 -17.98 2.32
CA ALA A 99 13.47 -17.84 3.59
C ALA A 99 12.74 -16.86 4.52
N GLU A 100 12.41 -15.66 4.03
CA GLU A 100 11.60 -14.69 4.78
C GLU A 100 10.23 -15.26 5.18
N LEU A 101 9.62 -16.07 4.30
CA LEU A 101 8.35 -16.71 4.62
C LEU A 101 8.48 -17.73 5.75
N ALA A 102 9.57 -18.49 5.78
CA ALA A 102 9.86 -19.43 6.86
C ALA A 102 10.09 -18.68 8.19
N GLU A 103 10.91 -17.62 8.18
CA GLU A 103 11.14 -16.76 9.34
C GLU A 103 9.84 -16.15 9.88
N TRP A 104 8.98 -15.63 8.99
CA TRP A 104 7.68 -15.08 9.38
C TRP A 104 6.78 -16.13 10.02
N ARG A 105 6.79 -17.35 9.48
CA ARG A 105 6.01 -18.47 10.03
C ARG A 105 6.53 -18.88 11.40
N GLU A 106 7.84 -18.98 11.58
CA GLU A 106 8.47 -19.29 12.86
C GLU A 106 8.18 -18.22 13.92
N ALA A 107 8.15 -16.95 13.50
CA ALA A 107 7.77 -15.83 14.35
C ALA A 107 6.24 -15.72 14.60
N GLY A 108 5.43 -16.67 14.11
CA GLY A 108 3.97 -16.66 14.32
C GLY A 108 3.24 -15.50 13.64
N ARG A 109 3.86 -14.84 12.66
CA ARG A 109 3.25 -13.68 11.98
C ARG A 109 2.07 -14.12 11.11
N PRO A 110 1.00 -13.30 11.03
CA PRO A 110 -0.16 -13.63 10.21
C PRO A 110 0.23 -13.74 8.74
N MET A 111 -0.25 -14.80 8.07
CA MET A 111 -0.08 -14.95 6.63
C MET A 111 -0.94 -13.92 5.90
N VAL A 112 -0.30 -13.12 5.05
CA VAL A 112 -0.98 -12.22 4.13
C VAL A 112 -1.21 -12.91 2.79
N THR A 113 -2.38 -12.70 2.21
CA THR A 113 -2.74 -13.27 0.91
C THR A 113 -2.58 -12.24 -0.20
N SER A 114 -2.13 -12.73 -1.36
CA SER A 114 -2.24 -12.00 -2.61
C SER A 114 -3.61 -12.26 -3.25
N GLU A 115 -4.15 -11.25 -3.90
CA GLU A 115 -5.40 -11.33 -4.65
C GLU A 115 -5.17 -11.11 -6.15
N GLY A 116 -5.83 -11.91 -6.98
CA GLY A 116 -5.66 -11.95 -8.42
C GLY A 116 -5.84 -13.37 -8.96
N PRO A 117 -5.76 -13.59 -10.28
CA PRO A 117 -5.36 -12.64 -11.33
C PRO A 117 -6.46 -11.66 -11.79
N PHE A 118 -6.14 -10.37 -11.86
CA PHE A 118 -6.99 -9.33 -12.44
C PHE A 118 -6.62 -9.04 -13.90
N ARG A 119 -7.64 -8.73 -14.71
CA ARG A 119 -7.43 -7.94 -15.94
C ARG A 119 -7.07 -6.50 -15.55
N PRO A 120 -6.24 -5.79 -16.32
CA PRO A 120 -5.86 -4.41 -15.99
C PRO A 120 -7.09 -3.52 -15.81
N GLU A 121 -8.08 -3.59 -16.71
CA GLU A 121 -9.30 -2.79 -16.65
C GLU A 121 -10.10 -3.09 -15.38
N ARG A 122 -10.21 -4.37 -15.03
CA ARG A 122 -10.94 -4.80 -13.83
C ARG A 122 -10.22 -4.39 -12.55
N LEU A 123 -8.89 -4.35 -12.56
CA LEU A 123 -8.15 -3.81 -11.43
C LEU A 123 -8.38 -2.31 -11.33
N SER A 124 -8.25 -1.55 -12.43
CA SER A 124 -8.52 -0.11 -12.46
C SER A 124 -9.88 0.28 -11.91
N GLU A 125 -10.93 -0.52 -12.18
CA GLU A 125 -12.27 -0.31 -11.63
C GLU A 125 -12.32 -0.40 -10.09
N LYS A 126 -11.48 -1.24 -9.49
CA LYS A 126 -11.41 -1.44 -8.03
C LYS A 126 -10.46 -0.47 -7.33
N LEU A 127 -9.50 0.10 -8.05
CA LEU A 127 -8.58 1.07 -7.50
C LEU A 127 -9.30 2.41 -7.30
N VAL A 128 -9.33 2.87 -6.05
CA VAL A 128 -9.85 4.20 -5.70
C VAL A 128 -8.92 5.28 -6.22
N GLY A 129 -7.60 5.03 -6.15
CA GLY A 129 -6.56 5.93 -6.61
C GLY A 129 -5.17 5.50 -6.13
N ARG A 130 -4.13 6.11 -6.72
CA ARG A 130 -2.73 5.89 -6.34
C ARG A 130 -2.37 6.65 -5.08
N VAL A 131 -1.54 6.06 -4.21
CA VAL A 131 -0.96 6.78 -3.08
C VAL A 131 0.11 7.74 -3.61
N ALA A 132 -0.13 9.03 -3.43
CA ALA A 132 0.74 10.12 -3.90
C ALA A 132 1.71 10.61 -2.80
N GLY A 133 1.37 10.40 -1.52
CA GLY A 133 2.17 10.91 -0.40
C GLY A 133 1.55 10.64 0.97
N ILE A 134 2.12 11.28 1.99
CA ILE A 134 1.65 11.24 3.39
C ILE A 134 1.27 12.66 3.80
N PHE A 135 0.12 12.83 4.45
CA PHE A 135 -0.36 14.15 4.87
C PHE A 135 0.31 14.62 6.17
N ALA A 136 1.12 15.68 6.08
CA ALA A 136 1.99 16.18 7.15
C ALA A 136 1.26 16.76 8.38
N PRO A 137 0.10 17.44 8.29
CA PRO A 137 -0.61 17.94 9.48
C PRO A 137 -1.08 16.86 10.46
N ALA A 138 -1.10 15.59 10.01
CA ALA A 138 -1.37 14.42 10.85
C ALA A 138 -0.12 13.59 11.15
N PHE A 139 1.05 14.01 10.65
CA PHE A 139 2.33 13.39 10.98
C PHE A 139 2.80 13.89 12.34
N ASP A 140 2.43 13.17 13.39
CA ASP A 140 2.98 13.37 14.72
C ASP A 140 4.17 12.41 14.92
N PRO A 141 5.41 12.92 14.97
CA PRO A 141 6.61 12.09 15.15
C PRO A 141 6.66 11.37 16.50
N SER A 142 5.77 11.72 17.45
CA SER A 142 5.64 11.09 18.77
C SER A 142 4.68 9.90 18.81
N LEU A 143 3.90 9.66 17.74
CA LEU A 143 3.06 8.47 17.63
C LEU A 143 3.94 7.21 17.63
N LYS A 144 3.65 6.28 18.55
CA LYS A 144 4.39 5.02 18.66
C LYS A 144 4.31 4.27 17.34
N ARG A 145 5.46 4.08 16.70
CA ARG A 145 5.61 3.27 15.51
C ARG A 145 5.37 1.81 15.89
N VAL A 146 4.17 1.29 15.60
CA VAL A 146 3.91 -0.14 15.71
C VAL A 146 4.50 -0.80 14.46
N GLY A 147 5.80 -1.11 14.52
CA GLY A 147 6.42 -2.08 13.62
C GLY A 147 6.07 -3.51 14.06
N PRO A 148 6.32 -4.53 13.23
CA PRO A 148 6.05 -5.95 13.57
C PRO A 148 6.98 -6.54 14.65
N GLU A 149 7.41 -5.74 15.63
CA GLU A 149 8.25 -6.11 16.78
C GLU A 149 7.61 -5.72 18.13
N ALA A 150 6.32 -5.35 18.14
CA ALA A 150 5.59 -5.02 19.36
C ALA A 150 4.45 -6.01 19.60
N GLU A 151 4.78 -7.29 19.78
CA GLU A 151 4.04 -8.21 20.66
C GLU A 151 4.95 -9.34 21.15
#